data_AF-A0A3P1URW0-F1
#
_entry.id   AF-A0A3P1URW0-F1
#
_cell.length_a   1.000
_cell.length_b   1.000
_cell.length_c   1.000
_cell.angle_alpha   90.00
_cell.angle_beta   90.00
_cell.angle_gamma   90.00
#
_symmetry.space_group_name_H-M   'P 1'
#
loop_
_entity.id
_entity.type
_entity.pdbx_description
1 polymer ?
#
loop_
_entity_poly.entity_id
_entity_poly.type
_entity_poly.pdbx_seq_one_letter_code
_entity_poly.pdbx_strand_id
1 'polypeptide(L)' 'MRADRRVSRRELAEALGVHYQTIGYLERGEYAPSLHLALRIARYFEVPVESVFSLEEFPPLG' A
#
# COMPACT_ATOMS: atom_id res chain seq x y z
N MET A 1 1.37 -8.13 2.63
CA MET A 1 0.02 -7.93 2.03
C MET A 1 -0.04 -8.18 0.52
N ARG A 2 0.61 -7.36 -0.31
CA ARG A 2 0.55 -7.52 -1.78
C ARG A 2 1.10 -8.88 -2.24
N ALA A 3 2.26 -9.27 -1.72
CA ALA A 3 2.89 -10.57 -1.99
C ALA A 3 2.00 -11.74 -1.52
N ASP A 4 1.42 -11.64 -0.31
CA ASP A 4 0.54 -12.66 0.27
C ASP A 4 -0.71 -12.90 -0.59
N ARG A 5 -1.24 -11.83 -1.22
CA ARG A 5 -2.37 -11.91 -2.16
C ARG A 5 -1.95 -12.14 -3.61
N ARG A 6 -0.67 -12.37 -3.90
CA ARG A 6 -0.10 -12.55 -5.25
C ARG A 6 -0.45 -11.43 -6.24
N VAL A 7 -0.68 -10.22 -5.75
CA VAL A 7 -0.99 -9.05 -6.57
C VAL A 7 0.33 -8.45 -7.08
N SER A 8 0.44 -8.11 -8.35
CA SER A 8 1.59 -7.38 -8.89
C SER A 8 1.48 -5.88 -8.60
N ARG A 9 2.61 -5.17 -8.66
CA ARG A 9 2.59 -3.69 -8.51
C ARG A 9 1.74 -3.03 -9.58
N ARG A 10 1.71 -3.60 -10.79
CA ARG A 10 0.96 -3.08 -11.94
C ARG A 10 -0.54 -3.20 -11.71
N GLU A 11 -1.00 -4.38 -11.30
CA GLU A 11 -2.41 -4.63 -10.97
C GLU A 11 -2.88 -3.73 -9.83
N LEU A 12 -2.05 -3.56 -8.80
CA LEU A 12 -2.40 -2.66 -7.70
C LEU A 12 -2.49 -1.20 -8.18
N ALA A 13 -1.54 -0.76 -9.01
CA ALA A 13 -1.55 0.59 -9.56
C ALA A 13 -2.77 0.86 -10.44
N GLU A 14 -3.15 -0.11 -11.27
CA GLU A 14 -4.33 -0.06 -12.13
C GLU A 14 -5.62 0.03 -11.29
N ALA A 15 -5.78 -0.85 -10.30
CA ALA A 15 -6.92 -0.80 -9.37
C ALA A 15 -7.01 0.52 -8.60
N LEU A 16 -5.85 1.11 -8.30
CA LEU A 16 -5.75 2.39 -7.60
C LEU A 16 -5.71 3.59 -8.54
N GLY A 17 -5.78 3.42 -9.86
CA GLY A 17 -5.72 4.53 -10.83
C GLY A 17 -4.51 5.44 -10.62
N VAL A 18 -3.36 4.87 -10.24
CA VAL A 18 -2.09 5.59 -10.05
C VAL A 18 -1.03 5.04 -11.00
N HIS A 19 0.06 5.79 -11.17
CA HIS A 19 1.20 5.29 -11.93
C HIS A 19 1.88 4.12 -11.19
N TYR A 20 2.33 3.10 -11.92
CA TYR A 20 2.92 1.89 -11.29
C TYR A 20 4.16 2.20 -10.42
N GLN A 21 4.91 3.25 -10.77
CA GLN A 21 6.05 3.70 -9.98
C GLN A 21 5.64 4.22 -8.60
N THR A 22 4.44 4.80 -8.46
CA THR A 22 3.91 5.25 -7.16
C THR A 22 3.87 4.10 -6.15
N ILE A 23 3.47 2.89 -6.59
CA ILE A 23 3.49 1.70 -5.73
C ILE A 23 4.92 1.34 -5.31
N GLY A 24 5.88 1.44 -6.24
CA GLY A 24 7.29 1.22 -5.94
C GLY A 24 7.85 2.22 -4.92
N TYR A 25 7.51 3.51 -5.06
CA TYR A 25 7.94 4.55 -4.11
C TYR A 25 7.34 4.33 -2.72
N LEU A 26 6.06 3.95 -2.64
CA LEU A 26 5.39 3.60 -1.39
C LEU A 26 6.08 2.43 -0.68
N GLU A 27 6.35 1.33 -1.40
CA GLU A 27 6.98 0.14 -0.82
C GLU A 27 8.42 0.39 -0.32
N ARG A 28 9.11 1.42 -0.84
CA ARG A 28 10.44 1.82 -0.38
C ARG A 28 10.42 2.93 0.68
N GLY A 29 9.23 3.43 1.05
CA GLY A 29 9.09 4.55 1.98
C GLY A 29 9.56 5.91 1.43
N GLU A 30 9.81 6.01 0.12
CA GLU A 30 10.29 7.23 -0.54
C GLU A 30 9.17 8.28 -0.74
N TYR A 31 7.93 7.89 -0.51
CA TYR A 31 6.75 8.72 -0.74
C TYR A 31 5.70 8.48 0.35
N ALA A 32 5.27 9.56 1.00
CA ALA A 32 4.10 9.54 1.88
C ALA A 32 2.82 9.67 1.04
N PRO A 33 1.88 8.70 1.08
CA PRO A 33 0.64 8.80 0.33
C PRO A 33 -0.25 9.92 0.84
N SER A 34 -1.10 10.46 -0.04
CA SER A 34 -2.25 11.24 0.43
C SER A 34 -3.20 10.35 1.23
N LEU A 35 -3.99 10.95 2.14
CA LEU A 35 -5.02 10.23 2.89
C LEU A 35 -5.97 9.47 1.95
N HIS A 36 -6.35 10.08 0.83
CA HIS A 36 -7.20 9.44 -0.18
C HIS A 36 -6.57 8.15 -0.75
N LEU A 37 -5.28 8.17 -1.09
CA LEU A 37 -4.59 6.98 -1.58
C LEU A 37 -4.44 5.91 -0.50
N ALA A 38 -4.10 6.31 0.73
CA ALA A 38 -4.01 5.40 1.87
C ALA A 38 -5.33 4.65 2.13
N LEU A 39 -6.45 5.38 2.15
CA LEU A 39 -7.79 4.79 2.32
C LEU A 39 -8.18 3.85 1.17
N ARG A 40 -7.79 4.16 -0.07
CA ARG A 40 -8.05 3.28 -1.22
C ARG A 40 -7.23 2.00 -1.16
N ILE A 41 -5.98 2.07 -0.73
CA ILE A 41 -5.13 0.90 -0.52
C ILE A 41 -5.74 0.00 0.57
N ALA A 42 -6.11 0.58 1.71
CA ALA A 42 -6.74 -0.15 2.81
C ALA A 42 -8.03 -0.85 2.36
N ARG A 43 -8.88 -0.13 1.60
CA ARG A 43 -10.10 -0.70 1.00
C ARG A 43 -9.81 -1.83 0.03
N TYR A 44 -8.81 -1.68 -0.85
CA TYR A 44 -8.44 -2.73 -1.82
C TYR A 44 -8.02 -4.02 -1.11
N PHE A 45 -7.34 -3.91 0.03
CA PHE A 45 -6.93 -5.06 0.83
C PHE A 45 -7.97 -5.48 1.88
N GLU A 46 -9.12 -4.81 1.97
CA GLU A 46 -10.18 -5.10 2.95
C GLU A 46 -9.66 -5.14 4.40
N VAL A 47 -8.82 -4.17 4.75
CA VAL A 47 -8.23 -4.03 6.10
C VAL A 47 -8.37 -2.59 6.59
N PRO A 48 -8.28 -2.35 7.92
CA PRO A 48 -8.13 -1.01 8.46
C PRO A 48 -6.89 -0.29 7.89
N VAL A 49 -6.92 1.04 7.79
CA VAL A 49 -5.80 1.81 7.22
C VAL A 49 -4.54 1.70 8.09
N GLU A 50 -4.72 1.54 9.39
CA GLU A 50 -3.70 1.33 10.41
C GLU A 50 -2.96 0.00 10.26
N SER A 51 -3.57 -0.97 9.57
CA SER A 51 -2.89 -2.24 9.22
C SER A 51 -1.93 -2.09 8.03
N VAL A 52 -2.05 -1.01 7.26
CA VAL A 52 -1.22 -0.73 6.08
C VAL A 52 -0.21 0.39 6.36
N PHE A 53 -0.62 1.40 7.11
CA PHE A 53 0.18 2.58 7.41
C PHE A 53 0.19 2.85 8.91
N SER A 54 1.36 3.17 9.43
CA SER A 54 1.58 3.52 10.82
C SER A 54 2.59 4.67 10.89
N LEU A 55 2.47 5.50 11.93
CA LEU A 55 3.49 6.50 12.25
C LEU A 55 4.68 5.86 12.99
N GLU A 56 4.48 4.67 13.55
CA GLU A 56 5.48 3.85 14.20
C GLU A 56 5.89 2.70 13.27
N GLU A 57 7.14 2.22 13.38
CA GLU A 57 7.57 1.04 12.64
C GLU A 57 6.70 -0.17 13.00
N PHE A 58 6.28 -0.93 11.98
CA PHE A 58 5.59 -2.18 12.23
C PHE A 58 6.55 -3.14 12.96
N PRO A 59 6.07 -3.88 13.97
CA PRO A 59 6.87 -4.90 14.59
C PRO A 59 7.37 -5.89 13.52
N PRO A 60 8.61 -6.39 13.64
CA PRO A 60 9.13 -7.38 12.70
C PRO A 60 8.17 -8.57 12.62
N LEU A 61 7.91 -9.03 11.39
CA LEU A 61 7.18 -10.26 11.16
C LEU A 61 8.03 -11.41 11.72
N GLY A 62 7.70 -11.87 12.92
CA GLY A 62 8.31 -13.06 13.54
C GLY A 62 8.01 -14.33 12.77
#